data_AF-A0A0D3C5X0-F1
#
_entry.id   AF-A0A0D3C5X0-F1
#
_cell.length_a   1.000
_cell.length_b   1.000
_cell.length_c   1.000
_cell.angle_alpha   90.00
_cell.angle_beta   90.00
_cell.angle_gamma   90.00
#
_symmetry.space_group_name_H-M   'P 1'
#
loop_
_entity.id
_entity.type
_entity.pdbx_description
1 polymer ?
#
loop_
_entity_poly.entity_id
_entity_poly.type
_entity_poly.pdbx_seq_one_letter_code
_entity_poly.pdbx_strand_id
1 'polypeptide(L)'
;MAVYSIRASIKQGPALIVTQDSPNSLRAHALEISSGNDICETLSDFARRKQRGICILSANGCVTNVTLRQPASSGVIVTLHGHFEILSLLGSILPPPSPVGITGLTIYLAGPQGQVVGGGVVGGLIASGPVVLMVIVFLWMMMKLPLCRTSSTIITEDLIL
;
A
#
# COMPACT_ATOMS: atom_id res chain seq x y z
N MET A 1 2.14 0.54 33.75
CA MET A 1 1.67 0.49 32.34
C MET A 1 0.91 1.77 32.05
N ALA A 2 1.35 2.59 31.11
CA ALA A 2 0.62 3.78 30.69
C ALA A 2 -0.21 3.42 29.44
N VAL A 3 -1.53 3.53 29.54
CA VAL A 3 -2.45 3.38 28.40
C VAL A 3 -2.53 4.73 27.71
N TYR A 4 -1.97 4.85 26.51
CA TYR A 4 -2.09 6.06 25.70
C TYR A 4 -3.41 6.03 24.93
N SER A 5 -4.42 6.75 25.42
CA SER A 5 -5.64 7.05 24.65
C SER A 5 -5.35 8.18 23.66
N ILE A 6 -5.32 7.87 22.37
CA ILE A 6 -5.24 8.87 21.30
C ILE A 6 -6.64 9.46 21.11
N ARG A 7 -6.86 10.69 21.58
CA ARG A 7 -8.08 11.45 21.28
C ARG A 7 -7.77 12.39 20.12
N ALA A 8 -8.04 11.96 18.88
CA ALA A 8 -7.93 12.82 17.71
C ALA A 8 -9.13 13.78 17.67
N SER A 9 -8.87 15.10 17.69
CA SER A 9 -9.89 16.13 17.46
C SER A 9 -9.59 16.83 16.13
N ILE A 10 -10.33 16.48 15.08
CA ILE A 10 -10.18 17.07 13.75
C ILE A 10 -11.00 18.37 13.73
N LYS A 11 -10.32 19.51 13.86
CA LYS A 11 -10.95 20.82 13.65
C LYS A 11 -11.06 21.08 12.15
N GLN A 12 -12.24 20.89 11.59
CA GLN A 12 -12.50 21.24 10.18
C GLN A 12 -12.54 22.78 10.06
N GLY A 13 -11.49 23.38 9.52
CA GLY A 13 -11.58 24.71 8.93
C GLY A 13 -12.38 24.66 7.63
N PRO A 14 -12.94 25.78 7.14
CA PRO A 14 -13.64 25.77 5.85
C PRO A 14 -12.64 25.39 4.76
N ALA A 15 -12.78 24.18 4.22
CA ALA A 15 -11.96 23.70 3.12
C ALA A 15 -12.26 24.57 1.90
N LEU A 16 -11.30 25.40 1.51
CA LEU A 16 -11.39 26.19 0.29
C LEU A 16 -11.12 25.23 -0.89
N ILE A 17 -12.19 24.69 -1.45
CA ILE A 17 -12.11 23.77 -2.60
C ILE A 17 -11.85 24.61 -3.85
N VAL A 18 -10.58 24.73 -4.25
CA VAL A 18 -10.23 25.22 -5.59
C VAL A 18 -10.35 24.05 -6.55
N THR A 19 -11.53 23.86 -7.15
CA THR A 19 -11.73 22.86 -8.21
C THR A 19 -11.37 23.50 -9.55
N GLN A 20 -10.09 23.44 -9.92
CA GLN A 20 -9.67 23.67 -11.30
C GLN A 20 -9.74 22.32 -12.02
N ASP A 21 -10.83 22.09 -12.75
CA ASP A 21 -11.06 20.86 -13.52
C ASP A 21 -10.14 20.86 -14.74
N SER A 22 -8.92 20.33 -14.57
CA SER A 22 -8.01 20.09 -15.69
C SER A 22 -8.26 18.68 -16.23
N PRO A 23 -8.12 18.45 -17.55
CA PRO A 23 -8.29 17.11 -18.15
C PRO A 23 -7.25 16.08 -17.66
N ASN A 24 -6.26 16.51 -16.86
CA ASN A 24 -5.29 15.67 -16.17
C ASN A 24 -5.60 15.48 -14.67
N SER A 25 -6.79 15.90 -14.21
CA SER A 25 -7.19 15.79 -12.81
C SER A 25 -7.21 14.32 -12.37
N LEU A 26 -6.49 14.03 -11.29
CA LEU A 26 -6.46 12.72 -10.67
C LEU A 26 -7.81 12.46 -9.98
N ARG A 27 -8.63 11.61 -10.59
CA ARG A 27 -9.95 11.25 -10.06
C ARG A 27 -9.84 10.07 -9.09
N ALA A 28 -10.51 10.20 -7.95
CA ALA A 28 -10.72 9.09 -7.02
C ALA A 28 -11.84 8.18 -7.52
N HIS A 29 -11.64 6.87 -7.39
CA HIS A 29 -12.56 5.82 -7.79
C HIS A 29 -12.85 4.92 -6.58
N ALA A 30 -14.12 4.57 -6.39
CA ALA A 30 -14.52 3.54 -5.44
C ALA A 30 -14.43 2.17 -6.13
N LEU A 31 -13.69 1.24 -5.53
CA LEU A 31 -13.61 -0.17 -5.95
C LEU A 31 -14.13 -1.05 -4.83
N GLU A 32 -15.05 -1.95 -5.15
CA GLU A 32 -15.52 -2.96 -4.21
C GLU A 32 -14.87 -4.30 -4.51
N ILE A 33 -14.35 -4.96 -3.47
CA ILE A 33 -13.78 -6.30 -3.52
C ILE A 33 -14.67 -7.23 -2.71
N SER A 34 -15.17 -8.27 -3.36
CA SER A 34 -16.04 -9.25 -2.72
C SER A 34 -15.27 -10.15 -1.76
N SER A 35 -15.96 -10.66 -0.74
CA SER A 35 -15.41 -11.61 0.22
C SER A 35 -14.76 -12.82 -0.47
N GLY A 36 -13.65 -13.31 0.09
CA GLY A 36 -12.86 -14.43 -0.42
C GLY A 36 -11.81 -14.04 -1.47
N ASN A 37 -11.84 -12.81 -2.01
CA ASN A 37 -10.85 -12.38 -2.99
C ASN A 37 -9.62 -11.77 -2.34
N ASP A 38 -8.47 -11.91 -3.02
CA ASP A 38 -7.23 -11.24 -2.66
C ASP A 38 -7.24 -9.80 -3.19
N ILE A 39 -7.10 -8.85 -2.27
CA ILE A 39 -7.07 -7.41 -2.57
C ILE A 39 -5.83 -7.04 -3.40
N CYS A 40 -4.65 -7.55 -3.01
CA CYS A 40 -3.40 -7.25 -3.68
C CYS A 40 -3.38 -7.82 -5.10
N GLU A 41 -3.85 -9.05 -5.27
CA GLU A 41 -3.95 -9.70 -6.58
C GLU A 41 -4.93 -8.96 -7.49
N THR A 42 -6.14 -8.65 -7.00
CA THR A 42 -7.18 -7.95 -7.76
C THR A 42 -6.67 -6.60 -8.29
N LEU A 43 -6.00 -5.82 -7.44
CA LEU A 43 -5.44 -4.53 -7.81
C LEU A 43 -4.24 -4.67 -8.77
N SER A 44 -3.38 -5.66 -8.55
CA SER A 44 -2.23 -5.94 -9.43
C SER A 44 -2.69 -6.36 -10.83
N ASP A 45 -3.73 -7.16 -10.89
CA ASP A 45 -4.40 -7.55 -12.13
C ASP A 45 -5.01 -6.37 -12.86
N PHE A 46 -5.70 -5.49 -12.14
CA PHE A 46 -6.25 -4.27 -12.72
C PHE A 46 -5.15 -3.37 -13.29
N ALA A 47 -4.10 -3.12 -12.51
CA ALA A 47 -2.94 -2.31 -12.91
C ALA A 47 -2.29 -2.88 -14.17
N ARG A 48 -2.04 -4.19 -14.20
CA ARG A 48 -1.42 -4.91 -15.33
C ARG A 48 -2.29 -4.85 -16.59
N ARG A 49 -3.59 -5.13 -16.48
CA ARG A 49 -4.51 -5.14 -17.64
C ARG A 49 -4.68 -3.76 -18.26
N LYS A 50 -4.67 -2.70 -17.44
CA LYS A 50 -4.88 -1.32 -17.90
C LYS A 50 -3.58 -0.56 -18.17
N GLN A 51 -2.42 -1.12 -17.79
CA GLN A 51 -1.13 -0.43 -17.80
C GLN A 51 -1.22 0.92 -17.05
N ARG A 52 -1.82 0.89 -15.86
CA ARG A 52 -2.02 2.06 -15.00
C ARG A 52 -1.51 1.78 -13.60
N GLY A 53 -0.92 2.80 -12.97
CA GLY A 53 -0.61 2.76 -11.54
C GLY A 53 -1.86 3.01 -10.71
N ILE A 54 -1.91 2.41 -9.53
CA ILE A 54 -3.00 2.59 -8.56
C ILE A 54 -2.39 3.09 -7.26
N CYS A 55 -2.96 4.16 -6.70
CA CYS A 55 -2.66 4.64 -5.37
C CYS A 55 -3.90 4.45 -4.49
N ILE A 56 -3.75 3.78 -3.35
CA ILE A 56 -4.83 3.57 -2.38
C ILE A 56 -4.86 4.76 -1.43
N LEU A 57 -6.00 5.43 -1.37
CA LEU A 57 -6.26 6.55 -0.45
C LEU A 57 -6.81 6.05 0.89
N SER A 58 -7.69 5.06 0.82
CA SER A 58 -8.28 4.41 1.98
C SER A 58 -8.90 3.07 1.59
N ALA A 59 -9.14 2.23 2.59
CA ALA A 59 -9.99 1.06 2.46
C ALA A 59 -10.79 0.84 3.74
N ASN A 60 -11.98 0.30 3.60
CA ASN A 60 -12.86 -0.07 4.70
C ASN A 60 -13.43 -1.47 4.46
N GLY A 61 -13.47 -2.29 5.51
CA GLY A 61 -13.93 -3.66 5.49
C GLY A 61 -13.07 -4.57 6.36
N CYS A 62 -13.26 -5.88 6.24
CA CYS A 62 -12.57 -6.87 7.06
C CYS A 62 -11.69 -7.80 6.22
N VAL A 63 -10.54 -8.18 6.77
CA VAL A 63 -9.58 -9.11 6.17
C VAL A 63 -9.28 -10.26 7.11
N THR A 64 -8.74 -11.35 6.56
CA THR A 64 -8.41 -12.56 7.32
C THR A 64 -6.97 -13.01 7.07
N ASN A 65 -6.35 -13.63 8.08
CA ASN A 65 -5.04 -14.28 7.98
C ASN A 65 -3.96 -13.38 7.34
N VAL A 66 -3.70 -12.23 7.93
CA VAL A 66 -2.84 -11.19 7.33
C VAL A 66 -1.38 -11.43 7.69
N THR A 67 -0.49 -11.38 6.71
CA THR A 67 0.96 -11.42 6.92
C THR A 67 1.57 -10.04 6.75
N LEU A 68 2.27 -9.56 7.78
CA LEU A 68 2.81 -8.22 7.86
C LEU A 68 4.31 -8.23 8.10
N ARG A 69 5.03 -7.35 7.41
CA ARG A 69 6.40 -6.96 7.75
C ARG A 69 6.35 -5.77 8.69
N GLN A 70 6.76 -5.99 9.93
CA GLN A 70 6.74 -4.95 10.96
C GLN A 70 7.98 -4.05 10.85
N PRO A 71 7.81 -2.73 10.66
CA PRO A 71 8.95 -1.80 10.60
C PRO A 71 9.66 -1.65 11.96
N ALA A 72 8.96 -1.87 13.08
CA ALA A 72 9.48 -1.68 14.43
C ALA A 72 10.38 -2.84 14.93
N SER A 73 10.41 -3.99 14.25
CA SER A 73 11.09 -5.21 14.72
C SER A 73 12.07 -5.76 13.67
N SER A 74 13.06 -4.96 13.25
CA SER A 74 14.12 -5.38 12.31
C SER A 74 13.63 -6.03 11.00
N GLY A 75 12.41 -5.72 10.56
CA GLY A 75 11.82 -6.30 9.35
C GLY A 75 11.28 -7.73 9.52
N VAL A 76 11.00 -8.16 10.76
CA VAL A 76 10.35 -9.44 11.05
C VAL A 76 8.99 -9.51 10.33
N ILE A 77 8.74 -10.67 9.74
CA ILE A 77 7.47 -11.03 9.10
C ILE A 77 6.64 -11.78 10.14
N VAL A 78 5.42 -11.29 10.39
CA VAL A 78 4.48 -11.87 11.36
C VAL A 78 3.19 -12.20 10.62
N THR A 79 2.69 -13.42 10.81
CA THR A 79 1.38 -13.84 10.32
C THR A 79 0.37 -13.77 11.46
N LEU A 80 -0.68 -12.99 11.26
CA LEU A 80 -1.78 -12.79 12.21
C LEU A 80 -2.97 -13.61 11.74
N HIS A 81 -3.32 -14.63 12.52
CA HIS A 81 -4.48 -15.47 12.25
C HIS A 81 -5.75 -14.90 12.87
N GLY A 82 -6.87 -15.01 12.16
CA GLY A 82 -8.16 -14.48 12.59
C GLY A 82 -8.71 -13.43 11.64
N HIS A 83 -9.76 -12.73 12.08
CA HIS A 83 -10.41 -11.67 11.31
C HIS A 83 -10.06 -10.32 11.91
N PHE A 84 -9.77 -9.37 11.04
CA PHE A 84 -9.30 -8.05 11.41
C PHE A 84 -10.05 -6.98 10.62
N GLU A 85 -10.42 -5.90 11.29
CA GLU A 85 -11.03 -4.74 10.65
C GLU A 85 -9.94 -3.82 10.10
N ILE A 86 -10.11 -3.37 8.86
CA ILE A 86 -9.19 -2.41 8.24
C ILE A 86 -9.46 -1.03 8.84
N LEU A 87 -8.48 -0.49 9.56
CA LEU A 87 -8.51 0.90 10.03
C LEU A 87 -7.93 1.85 8.98
N SER A 88 -6.88 1.40 8.28
CA SER A 88 -6.23 2.15 7.21
C SER A 88 -5.48 1.22 6.28
N LEU A 89 -5.57 1.49 4.98
CA LEU A 89 -4.78 0.84 3.94
C LEU A 89 -4.27 1.93 3.00
N LEU A 90 -2.95 1.98 2.87
CA LEU A 90 -2.25 2.99 2.06
C LEU A 90 -1.18 2.30 1.22
N GLY A 91 -0.84 2.89 0.08
CA GLY A 91 0.26 2.42 -0.74
C GLY A 91 -0.07 2.46 -2.22
N SER A 92 0.80 1.85 -3.01
CA SER A 92 0.64 1.86 -4.46
C SER A 92 0.99 0.53 -5.09
N ILE A 93 0.31 0.25 -6.19
CA ILE A 93 0.53 -0.93 -7.02
C ILE A 93 0.79 -0.43 -8.43
N LEU A 94 1.87 -0.94 -9.03
CA LEU A 94 2.34 -0.55 -10.34
C LEU A 94 2.36 -1.76 -11.27
N PRO A 95 2.00 -1.59 -12.54
CA PRO A 95 2.11 -2.66 -13.50
C PRO A 95 3.60 -2.97 -13.79
N PRO A 96 3.93 -4.23 -14.07
CA PRO A 96 5.25 -4.57 -14.59
C PRO A 96 5.51 -3.88 -15.95
N PRO A 97 6.72 -3.40 -16.23
CA PRO A 97 7.91 -3.43 -15.37
C PRO A 97 7.92 -2.26 -14.37
N SER A 98 7.88 -2.58 -13.08
CA SER A 98 8.04 -1.61 -11.99
C SER A 98 9.38 -1.84 -11.29
N PRO A 99 10.14 -0.79 -10.93
CA PRO A 99 11.34 -0.94 -10.11
C PRO A 99 11.02 -1.66 -8.79
N VAL A 100 11.94 -2.51 -8.34
CA VAL A 100 11.81 -3.23 -7.08
C VAL A 100 11.69 -2.24 -5.91
N GLY A 101 10.72 -2.47 -5.02
CA GLY A 101 10.50 -1.67 -3.81
C GLY A 101 9.60 -0.45 -3.96
N ILE A 102 9.07 -0.13 -5.15
CA ILE A 102 8.09 0.96 -5.32
C ILE A 102 6.66 0.48 -5.05
N THR A 103 6.36 -0.79 -5.37
CA THR A 103 5.08 -1.40 -5.08
C THR A 103 5.03 -1.90 -3.64
N GLY A 104 3.95 -1.57 -2.94
CA GLY A 104 3.78 -2.03 -1.58
C GLY A 104 2.57 -1.37 -0.93
N LEU A 105 1.92 -2.14 -0.06
CA LEU A 105 0.80 -1.66 0.76
C LEU A 105 1.22 -1.68 2.22
N THR A 106 0.83 -0.65 2.95
CA THR A 106 0.89 -0.58 4.41
C THR A 106 -0.52 -0.62 4.94
N ILE A 107 -0.75 -1.45 5.94
CA ILE A 107 -2.08 -1.65 6.53
C ILE A 107 -2.01 -1.50 8.04
N TYR A 108 -3.07 -0.96 8.61
CA TYR A 108 -3.35 -0.92 10.04
C TYR A 108 -4.69 -1.60 10.31
N LEU A 109 -4.69 -2.49 11.29
CA LEU A 109 -5.76 -3.44 11.56
C LEU A 109 -6.17 -3.37 13.03
N ALA A 110 -7.46 -3.43 13.29
CA ALA A 110 -7.99 -3.70 14.62
C ALA A 110 -8.24 -5.21 14.78
N GLY A 111 -7.71 -5.77 15.86
CA GLY A 111 -8.00 -7.13 16.28
C GLY A 111 -9.18 -7.22 17.25
N PRO A 112 -9.69 -8.44 17.50
CA PRO A 112 -10.89 -8.67 18.32
C PRO A 112 -10.71 -8.32 19.81
N GLN A 113 -9.48 -8.11 20.28
CA GLN A 113 -9.18 -7.74 21.67
C GLN A 113 -8.94 -6.22 21.81
N GLY A 114 -9.29 -5.43 20.79
CA GLY A 114 -9.06 -3.98 20.76
C GLY A 114 -7.59 -3.60 20.54
N GLN A 115 -6.74 -4.55 20.17
CA GLN A 115 -5.36 -4.28 19.78
C GLN A 115 -5.32 -3.71 18.37
N VAL A 116 -4.36 -2.82 18.11
CA VAL A 116 -4.06 -2.32 16.76
C VAL A 116 -2.72 -2.88 16.32
N VAL A 117 -2.67 -3.48 15.14
CA VAL A 117 -1.45 -4.01 14.54
C VAL A 117 -1.29 -3.41 13.14
N GLY A 118 -0.06 -3.05 12.77
CA GLY A 118 0.21 -2.50 11.45
C GLY A 118 1.58 -2.88 10.91
N GLY A 119 1.73 -2.73 9.59
CA GLY A 119 2.96 -3.04 8.88
C GLY A 119 2.78 -3.07 7.37
N GLY A 120 3.86 -3.37 6.67
CA GLY A 120 3.80 -3.62 5.22
C GLY A 120 3.16 -4.98 4.95
N VAL A 121 2.18 -5.03 4.04
CA VAL A 121 1.55 -6.27 3.61
C VAL A 121 2.55 -7.14 2.87
N VAL A 122 2.65 -8.41 3.25
CA VAL A 122 3.48 -9.41 2.58
C VAL A 122 2.59 -10.59 2.19
N GLY A 123 2.69 -11.03 0.93
CA GLY A 123 1.85 -12.11 0.41
C GLY A 123 0.40 -11.65 0.22
N GLY A 124 -0.54 -12.58 0.41
CA GLY A 124 -1.94 -12.35 0.12
C GLY A 124 -2.67 -11.54 1.18
N LEU A 125 -3.65 -10.74 0.75
CA LEU A 125 -4.53 -9.96 1.63
C LEU A 125 -5.98 -10.31 1.31
N ILE A 126 -6.52 -11.31 1.99
CA ILE A 126 -7.82 -11.88 1.68
C ILE A 126 -8.94 -11.11 2.39
N ALA A 127 -9.92 -10.65 1.62
CA ALA A 127 -11.13 -10.02 2.12
C ALA A 127 -12.01 -11.06 2.83
N SER A 128 -12.33 -10.83 4.11
CA SER A 128 -13.28 -11.67 4.86
C SER A 128 -14.73 -11.23 4.66
N GLY A 129 -14.95 -9.99 4.23
CA GLY A 129 -16.23 -9.40 3.88
C GLY A 129 -16.08 -8.46 2.67
N PRO A 130 -17.14 -7.74 2.26
CA PRO A 130 -17.01 -6.69 1.26
C PRO A 130 -16.00 -5.63 1.72
N VAL A 131 -15.02 -5.32 0.87
CA VAL A 131 -14.02 -4.27 1.12
C VAL A 131 -14.16 -3.19 0.07
N VAL A 132 -14.41 -1.96 0.52
CA VAL A 132 -14.49 -0.79 -0.37
C VAL A 132 -13.19 -0.01 -0.27
N LEU A 133 -12.54 0.18 -1.41
CA LEU A 133 -11.32 0.96 -1.55
C LEU A 133 -11.61 2.27 -2.27
N MET A 134 -11.02 3.36 -1.77
CA MET A 134 -10.90 4.60 -2.53
C MET A 134 -9.50 4.65 -3.13
N VAL A 135 -9.43 4.72 -4.45
CA VAL A 135 -8.16 4.68 -5.19
C VAL A 135 -8.06 5.80 -6.21
N ILE A 136 -6.84 6.23 -6.51
CA ILE A 136 -6.55 7.06 -7.68
C ILE A 136 -5.83 6.18 -8.69
N VAL A 137 -6.29 6.23 -9.94
CA VAL A 137 -5.65 5.55 -11.06
C VAL A 137 -4.91 6.59 -11.89
N PHE A 138 -3.63 6.36 -12.16
CA PHE A 138 -2.79 7.28 -12.92
C PHE A 138 -2.03 6.57 -14.03
N LEU A 139 -1.59 7.32 -15.05
CA LEU A 139 -0.77 6.77 -16.12
C LEU A 139 0.59 6.39 -15.56
N TRP A 140 0.91 5.09 -15.53
CA TRP A 140 2.27 4.64 -15.29
C TRP A 140 3.01 4.69 -16.62
N MET A 141 3.56 5.86 -16.94
CA MET A 141 4.44 5.99 -18.10
C MET A 141 5.82 5.53 -17.67
N MET A 142 6.20 4.34 -18.10
CA MET A 142 7.57 3.88 -17.99
C MET A 142 8.43 4.81 -18.86
N MET A 143 8.96 5.88 -18.27
CA MET A 143 10.09 6.55 -18.88
C MET A 143 11.21 5.51 -18.85
N LYS A 144 11.49 4.91 -20.00
CA LYS A 144 12.62 4.01 -20.21
C LYS A 144 13.89 4.84 -20.14
N LEU A 145 14.18 5.38 -18.97
CA LEU A 145 15.45 6.03 -18.72
C LEU A 145 16.48 4.90 -18.81
N PRO A 146 17.49 5.01 -19.70
CA PRO A 146 18.55 4.02 -19.76
C PRO A 146 19.13 3.93 -18.36
N LEU A 147 19.11 2.72 -17.80
CA LEU A 147 19.65 2.44 -16.49
C LEU A 147 21.04 3.09 -16.40
N CYS A 148 21.22 4.05 -15.49
CA CYS A 148 22.55 4.38 -15.02
C CYS A 148 23.21 3.05 -14.66
N ARG A 149 24.27 2.69 -15.38
CA ARG A 149 25.17 1.59 -15.05
C ARG A 149 25.45 1.66 -13.55
N THR A 150 24.90 0.73 -12.79
CA THR A 150 25.43 0.43 -11.46
C THR A 150 26.78 -0.21 -11.70
N SER A 151 27.82 0.61 -11.83
CA SER A 151 29.19 0.15 -11.74
C SER A 151 29.48 0.00 -10.25
N SER A 152 29.35 -1.22 -9.77
CA SER A 152 29.92 -1.61 -8.48
C SER A 152 30.58 -2.97 -8.67
N THR A 153 31.86 -2.93 -9.04
CA THR A 153 32.77 -4.05 -8.86
C THR A 153 34.14 -3.51 -8.45
N ILE A 154 34.35 -3.57 -7.13
CA ILE A 154 35.58 -4.02 -6.45
C ILE A 154 36.80 -3.09 -6.49
N ILE A 155 37.08 -2.54 -5.31
CA ILE A 155 38.42 -2.18 -4.85
C ILE A 155 39.20 -3.50 -4.71
N THR A 156 40.13 -3.77 -5.62
CA THR A 156 41.18 -4.78 -5.41
C THR A 156 42.48 -4.21 -5.95
N GLU A 157 43.38 -3.95 -5.00
CA GLU A 157 44.85 -4.00 -5.07
C GLU A 157 45.53 -3.58 -6.37
N ASP A 158 46.21 -2.44 -6.30
CA ASP A 158 47.45 -2.22 -7.06
C ASP A 158 48.49 -1.59 -6.12
N LEU A 159 49.14 -2.47 -5.36
CA LEU A 159 50.53 -2.29 -4.93
C LEU A 159 51.39 -2.96 -6.02
N ILE A 160 52.52 -2.33 -6.36
CA ILE A 160 53.53 -2.64 -7.41
C ILE A 160 53.28 -1.76 -8.66
N LEU A 161 53.98 -0.64 -8.91
CA LEU A 161 55.42 -0.33 -8.80
C LEU A 161 55.62 1.18 -8.63
#